data_AF-A0A7L8V8Q7-F1
#
_entry.id   AF-A0A7L8V8Q7-F1
#
_cell.length_a   1.000
_cell.length_b   1.000
_cell.length_c   1.000
_cell.angle_alpha   90.00
_cell.angle_beta   90.00
_cell.angle_gamma   90.00
#
_symmetry.space_group_name_H-M   'P 1'
#
loop_
_entity.id
_entity.type
_entity.pdbx_description
1 polymer ?
#
loop_
_entity_poly.entity_id
_entity_poly.type
_entity_poly.pdbx_seq_one_letter_code
_entity_poly.pdbx_strand_id
1 'polypeptide(L)'
;MDFDDVLSKLFNYYNVSSITDFANSIGAERSTVNGWKSRKALGTMLEYINSRDSKAMEYIYTPSYSQTIQTISNGQNAQTVHRDMISGSNPKEDNLCKDIDTATLSLFIEAYQKAKDKNDLKGFRVHLMDY
;
A
#
# COMPACT_ATOMS: atom_id res chain seq x y z
N MET A 1 -2.78 10.52 -2.75
CA MET A 1 -3.75 9.48 -3.15
C MET A 1 -5.13 10.05 -2.92
N ASP A 2 -5.91 10.20 -3.97
CA ASP A 2 -7.26 10.74 -3.89
C ASP A 2 -8.32 9.65 -3.65
N PHE A 3 -9.59 10.04 -3.56
CA PHE A 3 -10.67 9.10 -3.29
C PHE A 3 -10.84 8.07 -4.41
N ASP A 4 -10.74 8.51 -5.66
CA ASP A 4 -11.00 7.65 -6.82
C ASP A 4 -9.84 6.67 -7.04
N ASP A 5 -8.60 7.06 -6.72
CA ASP A 5 -7.43 6.17 -6.65
C ASP A 5 -7.65 5.04 -5.64
N VAL A 6 -8.04 5.39 -4.41
CA VAL A 6 -8.29 4.40 -3.34
C VAL A 6 -9.43 3.48 -3.72
N LEU A 7 -10.51 4.03 -4.25
CA LEU A 7 -11.66 3.25 -4.66
C LEU A 7 -11.30 2.26 -5.77
N SER A 8 -10.47 2.68 -6.73
CA SER A 8 -9.98 1.81 -7.80
C SER A 8 -9.11 0.67 -7.27
N LYS A 9 -8.22 0.94 -6.30
CA LYS A 9 -7.44 -0.10 -5.63
C LYS A 9 -8.32 -1.08 -4.86
N LEU A 10 -9.35 -0.58 -4.18
CA LEU A 10 -10.32 -1.41 -3.48
C LEU A 10 -11.12 -2.30 -4.44
N PHE A 11 -11.52 -1.76 -5.59
CA PHE A 11 -12.19 -2.53 -6.63
C PHE A 11 -11.32 -3.69 -7.13
N ASN A 12 -10.03 -3.43 -7.35
CA ASN A 12 -9.08 -4.47 -7.73
C ASN A 12 -8.89 -5.52 -6.63
N TYR A 13 -8.75 -5.10 -5.37
CA TYR A 13 -8.58 -6.01 -4.23
C TYR A 13 -9.77 -6.95 -4.05
N TYR A 14 -11.00 -6.42 -4.14
CA TYR A 14 -12.22 -7.23 -4.04
C TYR A 14 -12.63 -7.92 -5.35
N ASN A 15 -11.89 -7.68 -6.44
CA ASN A 15 -12.18 -8.18 -7.78
C ASN A 15 -13.60 -7.83 -8.25
N VAL A 16 -13.99 -6.55 -8.10
CA VAL A 16 -15.31 -6.01 -8.45
C VAL A 16 -15.18 -4.85 -9.43
N SER A 17 -16.23 -4.62 -10.23
CA SER A 17 -16.26 -3.58 -11.25
C SER A 17 -17.30 -2.49 -11.01
N SER A 18 -18.13 -2.63 -9.97
CA SER A 18 -19.21 -1.70 -9.68
C SER A 18 -19.30 -1.32 -8.20
N ILE A 19 -19.84 -0.12 -7.93
CA ILE A 19 -20.14 0.36 -6.57
C ILE A 19 -21.08 -0.60 -5.85
N THR A 20 -22.03 -1.20 -6.57
CA THR A 20 -23.01 -2.14 -5.99
C THR A 20 -22.31 -3.40 -5.51
N ASP A 21 -21.45 -3.98 -6.34
CA ASP A 21 -20.72 -5.21 -5.99
C ASP A 21 -19.73 -4.95 -4.87
N PHE A 22 -19.01 -3.82 -4.93
CA PHE A 22 -18.12 -3.39 -3.86
C PHE A 22 -18.86 -3.22 -2.52
N ALA A 23 -20.03 -2.55 -2.53
CA ALA A 23 -20.84 -2.37 -1.33
C ALA A 23 -21.26 -3.72 -0.72
N ASN A 24 -21.68 -4.68 -1.56
CA ASN A 24 -22.00 -6.03 -1.13
C ASN A 24 -20.77 -6.75 -0.53
N SER A 25 -19.60 -6.63 -1.15
CA SER A 25 -18.35 -7.26 -0.67
C SER A 25 -17.93 -6.77 0.72
N ILE A 26 -18.15 -5.49 1.03
CA ILE A 26 -17.81 -4.92 2.35
C ILE A 26 -19.00 -4.92 3.33
N GLY A 27 -20.17 -5.41 2.93
CA GLY A 27 -21.38 -5.43 3.76
C GLY A 27 -21.96 -4.04 4.07
N ALA A 28 -21.80 -3.09 3.16
CA ALA A 28 -22.35 -1.73 3.25
C ALA A 28 -23.52 -1.53 2.28
N GLU A 29 -24.36 -0.51 2.54
CA GLU A 29 -25.36 -0.11 1.55
C GLU A 29 -24.74 0.67 0.39
N ARG A 30 -25.25 0.45 -0.83
CA ARG A 30 -24.84 1.22 -2.03
C ARG A 30 -25.01 2.74 -1.84
N SER A 31 -26.06 3.16 -1.15
CA SER A 31 -26.35 4.55 -0.77
C SER A 31 -25.19 5.16 0.05
N THR A 32 -24.64 4.37 0.98
CA THR A 32 -23.54 4.77 1.86
C THR A 32 -22.25 4.97 1.08
N VAL A 33 -21.89 4.02 0.21
CA VAL A 33 -20.69 4.14 -0.64
C VAL A 33 -20.80 5.34 -1.59
N ASN A 34 -21.96 5.55 -2.22
CA ASN A 34 -22.20 6.74 -3.04
C ASN A 34 -22.10 8.04 -2.23
N GLY A 35 -22.54 8.00 -0.97
CA GLY A 35 -22.40 9.10 -0.04
C GLY A 35 -20.95 9.42 0.32
N TRP A 36 -20.07 8.42 0.44
CA TRP A 36 -18.65 8.65 0.63
C TRP A 36 -18.01 9.23 -0.63
N LYS A 37 -18.39 8.72 -1.81
CA LYS A 37 -17.89 9.20 -3.10
C LYS A 37 -18.24 10.67 -3.34
N SER A 38 -19.50 11.06 -3.18
CA SER A 38 -19.95 12.44 -3.44
C SER A 38 -19.27 13.46 -2.52
N ARG A 39 -18.95 13.06 -1.28
CA ARG A 39 -18.30 13.91 -0.28
C ARG A 39 -16.78 13.78 -0.26
N LYS A 40 -16.20 12.89 -1.08
CA LYS A 40 -14.78 12.49 -1.01
C LYS A 40 -14.36 12.11 0.41
N ALA A 41 -15.22 11.40 1.15
CA ALA A 41 -15.03 11.06 2.56
C ALA A 41 -14.08 9.88 2.74
N LEU A 42 -12.81 10.07 2.38
CA LEU A 42 -11.78 9.03 2.39
C LEU A 42 -11.59 8.39 3.78
N GLY A 43 -11.47 9.23 4.81
CA GLY A 43 -11.24 8.77 6.18
C GLY A 43 -12.33 7.83 6.68
N THR A 44 -13.60 8.22 6.52
CA THR A 44 -14.75 7.40 6.92
C THR A 44 -14.82 6.07 6.16
N MET A 45 -14.53 6.10 4.85
CA MET A 45 -14.51 4.88 4.04
C MET A 45 -13.39 3.92 4.49
N LEU A 46 -12.18 4.43 4.69
CA LEU A 46 -11.03 3.62 5.10
C LEU A 46 -11.20 3.07 6.53
N GLU A 47 -11.75 3.86 7.45
CA GLU A 47 -12.06 3.40 8.81
C GLU A 47 -13.07 2.25 8.79
N TYR A 48 -14.14 2.38 8.00
CA TYR A 48 -15.15 1.33 7.84
C TYR A 48 -14.53 0.05 7.28
N ILE A 49 -13.73 0.15 6.21
CA ILE A 49 -13.10 -1.00 5.57
C ILE A 49 -12.08 -1.65 6.52
N ASN A 50 -11.22 -0.87 7.19
CA ASN A 50 -10.22 -1.39 8.12
C ASN A 50 -10.84 -2.16 9.30
N SER A 51 -12.05 -1.79 9.74
CA SER A 51 -12.77 -2.50 10.80
C SER A 51 -13.27 -3.89 10.37
N ARG A 52 -13.38 -4.15 9.07
CA ARG A 52 -13.93 -5.40 8.50
C ARG A 52 -12.86 -6.25 7.82
N ASP A 53 -11.94 -5.59 7.13
CA ASP A 53 -10.87 -6.21 6.37
C ASP A 53 -9.63 -5.30 6.40
N SER A 54 -8.79 -5.53 7.41
CA SER A 54 -7.54 -4.80 7.57
C SER A 54 -6.51 -5.10 6.48
N LYS A 55 -6.63 -6.22 5.75
CA LYS A 55 -5.71 -6.57 4.65
C LYS A 55 -5.95 -5.72 3.41
N ALA A 56 -7.17 -5.22 3.22
CA ALA A 56 -7.45 -4.23 2.19
C ALA A 56 -6.63 -2.96 2.39
N MET A 57 -6.34 -2.55 3.64
CA MET A 57 -5.48 -1.40 3.92
C MET A 57 -4.04 -1.68 3.47
N GLU A 58 -3.51 -2.86 3.78
CA GLU A 58 -2.19 -3.28 3.33
C GLU A 58 -2.10 -3.20 1.80
N TYR A 59 -3.09 -3.73 1.06
CA TYR A 59 -3.14 -3.64 -0.39
C TYR A 59 -3.20 -2.20 -0.92
N ILE A 60 -4.05 -1.34 -0.34
CA ILE A 60 -4.18 0.08 -0.75
C ILE A 60 -2.84 0.81 -0.62
N TYR A 61 -2.12 0.58 0.47
CA TYR A 61 -0.84 1.22 0.75
C TYR A 61 0.36 0.48 0.15
N THR A 62 0.16 -0.73 -0.37
CA THR A 62 1.19 -1.45 -1.12
C THR A 62 1.44 -0.74 -2.45
N PRO A 63 2.69 -0.37 -2.75
CA PRO A 63 3.04 0.18 -4.06
C PRO A 63 2.88 -0.91 -5.13
N SER A 64 2.13 -0.60 -6.20
CA SER A 64 1.97 -1.50 -7.34
C SER A 64 3.25 -1.48 -8.20
N TYR A 65 4.13 -2.47 -8.02
CA TYR A 65 5.28 -2.66 -8.91
C TYR A 65 4.79 -3.28 -10.24
N SER A 66 4.44 -2.46 -11.23
CA SER A 66 4.16 -2.97 -12.58
C SER A 66 5.47 -3.37 -13.25
N GLN A 67 5.79 -4.67 -13.27
CA GLN A 67 6.87 -5.20 -14.11
C GLN A 67 6.36 -5.35 -15.54
N THR A 68 6.68 -4.40 -16.41
CA THR A 68 6.51 -4.59 -17.86
C THR A 68 7.70 -5.41 -18.36
N ILE A 69 7.58 -6.74 -18.43
CA ILE A 69 8.60 -7.57 -19.08
C ILE A 69 8.51 -7.33 -20.60
N GLN A 70 9.45 -6.57 -21.14
CA GLN A 70 9.70 -6.54 -22.58
C GLN A 70 10.52 -7.79 -22.94
N THR A 71 9.94 -8.68 -23.74
CA THR A 71 10.62 -9.86 -24.28
C THR A 71 11.74 -9.43 -25.23
N ILE A 72 13.00 -9.57 -24.83
CA ILE A 72 14.15 -9.37 -25.73
C ILE A 72 14.45 -10.69 -26.42
N SER A 73 14.07 -10.77 -27.69
CA SER A 73 14.56 -11.79 -28.63
C SER A 73 15.97 -11.45 -29.10
N ASN A 74 16.87 -12.44 -29.00
CA ASN A 74 18.00 -12.78 -29.90
C ASN A 74 19.36 -12.94 -29.20
N GLY A 75 20.02 -14.07 -29.50
CA GLY A 75 21.49 -14.17 -29.58
C GLY A 75 22.13 -15.18 -28.64
N GLN A 76 22.59 -16.30 -29.21
CA GLN A 76 23.35 -17.37 -28.56
C GLN A 76 24.70 -16.89 -28.00
N ASN A 77 25.11 -17.39 -26.83
CA ASN A 77 26.38 -18.08 -26.58
C ASN A 77 26.49 -18.50 -25.10
N ALA A 78 27.00 -19.70 -24.89
CA ALA A 78 26.94 -20.45 -23.65
C ALA A 78 28.15 -20.27 -22.72
N GLN A 79 27.96 -20.70 -21.46
CA GLN A 79 28.94 -21.00 -20.39
C GLN A 79 29.38 -19.77 -19.57
N THR A 80 29.16 -19.68 -18.25
CA THR A 80 29.27 -20.72 -17.21
C THR A 80 28.29 -20.47 -16.06
N VAL A 81 27.85 -21.55 -15.43
CA VAL A 81 26.83 -21.57 -14.38
C VAL A 81 27.50 -21.29 -13.03
N HIS A 82 27.23 -20.12 -12.47
CA HIS A 82 27.07 -19.90 -11.03
C HIS A 82 25.83 -19.01 -10.84
N ARG A 83 24.69 -19.66 -10.49
CA ARG A 83 23.57 -19.04 -9.76
C ARG A 83 24.09 -18.41 -8.47
N ASP A 84 23.65 -17.29 -7.92
CA ASP A 84 22.54 -16.33 -8.08
C ASP A 84 23.09 -15.00 -7.47
N MET A 85 22.71 -13.75 -7.73
CA MET A 85 21.62 -13.09 -8.45
C MET A 85 22.14 -11.66 -8.74
N ILE A 86 22.05 -11.18 -9.97
CA ILE A 86 22.41 -9.79 -10.33
C ILE A 86 21.22 -8.88 -9.99
N SER A 87 21.48 -7.81 -9.22
CA SER A 87 20.89 -6.50 -9.50
C SER A 87 21.70 -5.46 -8.73
N GLY A 88 22.68 -4.81 -9.35
CA GLY A 88 22.45 -3.95 -10.51
C GLY A 88 22.04 -2.57 -9.99
N SER A 89 23.01 -1.92 -9.36
CA SER A 89 23.11 -0.49 -9.04
C SER A 89 22.11 0.45 -9.72
N ASN A 90 21.31 1.13 -8.88
CA ASN A 90 20.94 2.56 -8.84
C ASN A 90 21.63 3.48 -9.89
N PRO A 91 21.02 4.61 -10.34
CA PRO A 91 20.46 5.62 -9.41
C PRO A 91 19.29 6.53 -9.90
N LYS A 92 18.75 7.30 -8.93
CA LYS A 92 17.83 8.48 -8.99
C LYS A 92 16.34 8.15 -8.82
N GLU A 93 15.75 8.04 -7.62
CA GLU A 93 15.64 9.04 -6.53
C GLU A 93 14.78 10.24 -6.93
N ASP A 94 13.48 10.16 -6.63
CA ASP A 94 12.81 11.25 -5.91
C ASP A 94 11.57 10.71 -5.16
N ASN A 95 11.34 10.97 -3.87
CA ASN A 95 12.17 10.86 -2.67
C ASN A 95 11.19 10.94 -1.49
N LEU A 96 11.12 9.92 -0.65
CA LEU A 96 10.61 10.12 0.72
C LEU A 96 11.36 9.30 1.78
N CYS A 97 12.19 8.34 1.38
CA CYS A 97 12.97 7.56 2.34
C CYS A 97 14.06 6.80 1.60
N LYS A 98 15.15 7.47 1.25
CA LYS A 98 16.33 6.82 0.67
C LYS A 98 17.56 6.88 1.58
N ASP A 99 17.51 7.74 2.59
CA ASP A 99 18.61 7.95 3.54
C ASP A 99 18.39 7.28 4.91
N ILE A 100 17.24 6.65 5.15
CA ILE A 100 16.99 5.90 6.40
C ILE A 100 17.45 4.46 6.18
N ASP A 101 18.42 4.02 6.97
CA ASP A 101 18.89 2.65 6.92
C ASP A 101 17.79 1.67 7.33
N THR A 102 17.89 0.43 6.83
CA THR A 102 16.88 -0.61 7.05
C THR A 102 16.64 -0.90 8.54
N ALA A 103 17.66 -0.77 9.40
CA ALA A 103 17.50 -1.02 10.83
C ALA A 103 16.69 0.11 11.49
N THR A 104 17.00 1.36 11.16
CA THR A 104 16.22 2.52 11.61
C THR A 104 14.77 2.45 11.12
N LEU A 105 14.53 2.06 9.87
CA LEU A 105 13.17 1.84 9.36
C LEU A 105 12.43 0.72 10.11
N SER A 106 13.12 -0.37 10.42
CA SER A 106 12.54 -1.50 11.17
C SER A 106 12.15 -1.10 12.59
N LEU A 107 12.96 -0.25 13.24
CA LEU A 107 12.64 0.31 14.55
C LEU A 107 11.40 1.20 14.52
N PHE A 108 11.25 2.05 13.51
CA PHE A 108 10.03 2.87 13.36
C PHE A 108 8.78 2.01 13.21
N ILE A 109 8.86 0.94 12.42
CA ILE A 109 7.74 0.02 12.19
C ILE A 109 7.37 -0.71 13.49
N GLU A 110 8.36 -1.24 14.22
CA GLU A 110 8.11 -1.96 15.48
C GLU A 110 7.58 -1.03 16.57
N ALA A 111 8.14 0.17 16.71
CA ALA A 111 7.68 1.18 17.67
C ALA A 111 6.24 1.62 17.37
N TYR A 112 5.90 1.82 16.08
CA TYR A 112 4.54 2.11 15.65
C TYR A 112 3.56 0.99 16.01
N GLN A 113 3.93 -0.28 15.77
CA GLN A 113 3.10 -1.44 16.13
C GLN A 113 2.88 -1.52 17.64
N LYS A 114 3.94 -1.37 18.44
CA LYS A 114 3.84 -1.33 19.91
C LYS A 114 2.96 -0.19 20.41
N ALA A 115 3.03 0.99 19.79
CA ALA A 115 2.18 2.11 20.13
C ALA A 115 0.71 1.85 19.77
N LYS A 116 0.46 1.18 18.64
CA LYS A 116 -0.88 0.74 18.24
C LYS A 116 -1.47 -0.25 19.24
N ASP A 117 -0.68 -1.25 19.67
CA ASP A 117 -1.11 -2.27 20.63
C ASP A 117 -1.41 -1.68 22.02
N LYS A 118 -0.72 -0.59 22.38
CA LYS A 118 -0.95 0.17 23.61
C LYS A 118 -2.01 1.27 23.47
N ASN A 119 -2.62 1.42 22.29
CA ASN A 119 -3.53 2.51 21.93
C ASN A 119 -2.96 3.92 22.20
N ASP A 120 -1.64 4.09 22.04
CA ASP A 120 -0.90 5.33 22.27
C ASP A 120 -0.22 5.85 20.99
N LEU A 121 -0.96 5.78 19.88
CA LEU A 121 -0.49 6.34 18.61
C LEU A 121 -0.25 7.86 18.69
N LYS A 122 -0.96 8.55 19.58
CA LYS A 122 -0.79 9.98 19.80
C LYS A 122 0.58 10.27 20.43
N GLY A 123 0.95 9.58 21.50
CA GLY A 123 2.26 9.73 22.15
C GLY A 123 3.41 9.39 21.20
N PHE A 124 3.27 8.31 20.44
CA PHE A 124 4.24 7.94 19.41
C PHE A 124 4.46 9.04 18.36
N ARG A 125 3.38 9.62 17.82
CA ARG A 125 3.48 10.70 16.82
C ARG A 125 4.10 11.97 17.37
N VAL A 126 3.80 12.33 18.61
CA VAL A 126 4.43 13.49 19.28
C VAL A 126 5.92 13.25 19.43
N HIS A 127 6.31 12.07 19.92
CA HIS A 127 7.72 11.72 20.09
C HIS A 127 8.51 11.74 18.77
N LEU A 128 7.91 11.30 17.66
CA LEU A 128 8.54 11.39 16.33
C LEU A 128 8.70 12.82 15.82
N MET A 129 7.86 13.75 16.25
CA MET A 129 7.92 15.16 15.84
C MET A 129 8.89 15.98 16.70
N ASP A 130 9.34 15.43 17.82
CA ASP A 130 10.30 16.08 18.73
C ASP A 130 11.77 15.88 18.31
N TYR A 131 12.04 15.15 17.22
CA TYR A 131 13.35 14.93 16.61
C TYR A 131 13.36 15.40 15.15
#